data_AF-A0A533XGT4-F1
#
_entry.id   AF-A0A533XGT4-F1
#
_cell.length_a   1.000
_cell.length_b   1.000
_cell.length_c   1.000
_cell.angle_alpha   90.00
_cell.angle_beta   90.00
_cell.angle_gamma   90.00
#
_symmetry.space_group_name_H-M   'P 1'
#
loop_
_entity.id
_entity.type
_entity.pdbx_description
1 polymer ?
#
loop_
_entity_poly.entity_id
_entity_poly.type
_entity_poly.pdbx_seq_one_letter_code
_entity_poly.pdbx_strand_id
1 'polypeptide(L)'
;MAITSGGAIPDTANYLVVAEPEGTVVGSVDEDFAVESLAGDIILLGNSSWRIRGVETGKVRVEDAHGAAPTIPFWRGEAPSRTAELSAEVAALRSELDRLIPRDTSSESNHLAPHASRFTRDASAISWLQEECGLDRRGAEQTVAYVSAGRAVLGAVPTQQTILAERFFDEGGGMQLVLHAPFGGRLNRALGLALRKRFCTTFDVELQAAATDEGIVISLGERHSFPLNAVFGFVRSETVREVLTQAILAAPMFMSRWRWNATRALALLRFANGQRVPPQIQRMRAEDLLAAVFPAATACQDNHPGGTAYLATPDHPLVQETIRDCLTEAMDVDGLETLLRRIEQGAVQCVAVDTPMPSPFCHEILNANPYAYLDDAPLEERRARAVEMRRSLPPDLAGNIGALDQAAIAEVAEEAWPVVRDADELHDALLTLIWVPEGQGSDWATYLPALTEAGRATVLEIGLSETTNLAPHSSRLTSSIRGWVAAERLALIRSLFPDAEFNPRLEGFTSVPVPEREASILAIVQGWMECTGPTTAGELADRLHLPTQAINTALLQLESQGQVLRGRFRPDGARPASVAFGASDFGELSRAVAMDARDATDAKTQEWCDRRLLARIHRLTIGTLRREIEPV
;
A
#
# COMPACT_ATOMS: atom_id res chain seq x y z
N MET A 1 -42.15 -8.27 -31.09
CA MET A 1 -41.28 -7.74 -30.01
C MET A 1 -40.91 -8.83 -29.01
N ALA A 2 -41.85 -9.38 -28.22
CA ALA A 2 -41.51 -10.39 -27.19
C ALA A 2 -40.84 -11.67 -27.73
N ILE A 3 -41.24 -12.14 -28.92
CA ILE A 3 -40.70 -13.38 -29.52
C ILE A 3 -39.25 -13.20 -30.01
N THR A 4 -38.89 -12.02 -30.49
CA THR A 4 -37.59 -11.76 -31.14
C THR A 4 -36.60 -11.05 -30.23
N SER A 5 -37.07 -10.33 -29.20
CA SER A 5 -36.22 -9.59 -28.26
C SER A 5 -36.27 -10.12 -26.82
N GLY A 6 -37.09 -11.14 -26.56
CA GLY A 6 -37.20 -11.77 -25.24
C GLY A 6 -35.99 -12.65 -24.89
N GLY A 7 -35.98 -13.15 -23.66
CA GLY A 7 -34.90 -13.97 -23.10
C GLY A 7 -34.16 -13.27 -21.96
N ALA A 8 -33.51 -14.05 -21.11
CA ALA A 8 -32.78 -13.56 -19.94
C ALA A 8 -31.26 -13.41 -20.17
N ILE A 9 -30.73 -14.08 -21.20
CA ILE A 9 -29.30 -14.02 -21.54
C ILE A 9 -29.02 -12.64 -22.16
N PRO A 10 -28.07 -11.86 -21.61
CA PRO A 10 -27.70 -10.57 -22.17
C PRO A 10 -26.97 -10.73 -23.51
N ASP A 11 -27.08 -9.71 -24.37
CA ASP A 11 -26.31 -9.64 -25.60
C ASP A 11 -24.89 -9.11 -25.28
N THR A 12 -23.96 -10.02 -25.02
CA THR A 12 -22.51 -9.76 -25.08
C THR A 12 -22.09 -9.77 -26.55
N ALA A 13 -21.69 -8.64 -27.09
CA ALA A 13 -21.27 -8.55 -28.47
C ALA A 13 -19.79 -8.91 -28.55
N ASN A 14 -19.50 -9.99 -29.26
CA ASN A 14 -18.15 -10.37 -29.66
C ASN A 14 -17.98 -10.02 -31.14
N TYR A 15 -16.82 -9.53 -31.51
CA TYR A 15 -16.44 -9.34 -32.91
C TYR A 15 -15.74 -10.59 -33.41
N LEU A 16 -16.18 -11.09 -34.57
CA LEU A 16 -15.50 -12.20 -35.23
C LEU A 16 -14.18 -11.70 -35.81
N VAL A 17 -13.08 -12.38 -35.49
CA VAL A 17 -11.78 -12.07 -36.07
C VAL A 17 -11.59 -12.90 -37.33
N VAL A 18 -11.45 -12.23 -38.46
CA VAL A 18 -11.43 -12.82 -39.80
C VAL A 18 -10.07 -12.55 -40.43
N ALA A 19 -9.33 -13.61 -40.74
CA ALA A 19 -8.06 -13.54 -41.44
C ALA A 19 -8.26 -13.23 -42.93
N GLU A 20 -7.49 -12.28 -43.45
CA GLU A 20 -7.37 -11.96 -44.87
C GLU A 20 -6.06 -12.49 -45.45
N PRO A 21 -6.05 -12.92 -46.73
CA PRO A 21 -7.14 -12.85 -47.72
C PRO A 21 -8.14 -14.03 -47.66
N GLU A 22 -7.91 -15.06 -46.85
CA GLU A 22 -8.67 -16.32 -46.91
C GLU A 22 -10.12 -16.19 -46.42
N GLY A 23 -10.46 -15.12 -45.68
CA GLY A 23 -11.78 -14.91 -45.10
C GLY A 23 -12.11 -15.88 -43.96
N THR A 24 -11.08 -16.53 -43.38
CA THR A 24 -11.27 -17.57 -42.36
C THR A 24 -11.44 -16.94 -40.98
N VAL A 25 -12.42 -17.41 -40.21
CA VAL A 25 -12.60 -16.97 -38.82
C VAL A 25 -11.52 -17.62 -37.95
N VAL A 26 -10.66 -16.81 -37.35
CA VAL A 26 -9.53 -17.27 -36.50
C VAL A 26 -9.81 -17.15 -35.01
N GLY A 27 -10.88 -16.44 -34.64
CA GLY A 27 -11.31 -16.32 -33.25
C GLY A 27 -12.40 -15.27 -33.07
N SER A 28 -12.59 -14.85 -31.83
CA SER A 28 -13.46 -13.72 -31.49
C SER A 28 -12.83 -12.90 -30.38
N VAL A 29 -12.97 -11.58 -30.48
CA VAL A 29 -12.57 -10.63 -29.45
C VAL A 29 -13.81 -9.94 -28.87
N ASP A 30 -13.66 -9.40 -27.67
CA ASP A 30 -14.68 -8.56 -27.03
C ASP A 30 -14.97 -7.32 -27.88
N GLU A 31 -16.22 -6.82 -27.86
CA GLU A 31 -16.60 -5.60 -28.57
C GLU A 31 -15.79 -4.39 -28.13
N ASP A 32 -15.57 -4.21 -26.82
CA ASP A 32 -14.89 -3.01 -26.32
C ASP A 32 -13.44 -2.99 -26.81
N PHE A 33 -12.76 -4.14 -26.73
CA PHE A 33 -11.43 -4.33 -27.30
C PHE A 33 -11.42 -4.07 -28.82
N ALA A 34 -12.39 -4.62 -29.55
CA ALA A 34 -12.45 -4.46 -31.01
C ALA A 34 -12.67 -3.00 -31.43
N VAL A 35 -13.45 -2.23 -30.67
CA VAL A 35 -13.78 -0.83 -30.97
C VAL A 35 -12.64 0.12 -30.61
N GLU A 36 -11.90 -0.18 -29.54
CA GLU A 36 -10.73 0.59 -29.12
C GLU A 36 -9.48 0.28 -29.95
N SER A 37 -9.44 -0.87 -30.64
CA SER A 37 -8.33 -1.28 -31.49
C SER A 37 -8.21 -0.44 -32.78
N LEU A 38 -6.97 -0.12 -33.16
CA LEU A 38 -6.63 0.60 -34.38
C LEU A 38 -6.10 -0.33 -35.47
N ALA A 39 -6.20 0.11 -36.74
CA ALA A 39 -5.55 -0.57 -37.85
C ALA A 39 -4.02 -0.49 -37.67
N GLY A 40 -3.35 -1.65 -37.66
CA GLY A 40 -1.92 -1.79 -37.37
C GLY A 40 -1.64 -2.48 -36.03
N ASP A 41 -2.60 -2.49 -35.11
CA ASP A 41 -2.45 -3.14 -33.80
C ASP A 41 -2.29 -4.65 -33.98
N ILE A 42 -1.49 -5.26 -33.11
CA ILE A 42 -1.18 -6.69 -33.18
C ILE A 42 -1.84 -7.37 -32.00
N ILE A 43 -2.64 -8.40 -32.25
CA ILE A 43 -3.42 -9.11 -31.24
C ILE A 43 -3.03 -10.57 -31.18
N LEU A 44 -3.03 -11.17 -29.99
CA LEU A 44 -2.76 -12.60 -29.83
C LEU A 44 -4.07 -13.39 -29.76
N LEU A 45 -4.25 -14.35 -30.67
CA LEU A 45 -5.36 -15.31 -30.62
C LEU A 45 -4.82 -16.73 -30.74
N GLY A 46 -5.07 -17.54 -29.71
CA GLY A 46 -4.40 -18.83 -29.55
C GLY A 46 -2.89 -18.63 -29.37
N ASN A 47 -2.10 -19.23 -30.25
CA ASN A 47 -0.64 -19.10 -30.24
C ASN A 47 -0.10 -18.22 -31.38
N SER A 48 -0.99 -17.55 -32.12
CA SER A 48 -0.63 -16.76 -33.32
C SER A 48 -0.90 -15.28 -33.11
N SER A 49 0.01 -14.44 -33.58
CA SER A 49 -0.17 -12.99 -33.59
C SER A 49 -0.78 -12.52 -34.90
N TRP A 50 -1.72 -11.60 -34.80
CA TRP A 50 -2.56 -11.13 -35.90
C TRP A 50 -2.53 -9.61 -35.95
N ARG A 51 -2.22 -9.00 -37.09
CA ARG A 51 -2.25 -7.55 -37.28
C ARG A 51 -3.61 -7.11 -37.78
N ILE A 52 -4.25 -6.18 -37.09
CA ILE A 52 -5.55 -5.62 -37.45
C ILE A 52 -5.40 -4.77 -38.73
N ARG A 53 -6.18 -5.11 -39.76
CA ARG A 53 -6.31 -4.33 -41.00
C ARG A 53 -7.45 -3.32 -40.92
N GLY A 54 -8.52 -3.67 -40.22
CA GLY A 54 -9.66 -2.78 -40.03
C GLY A 54 -10.76 -3.44 -39.22
N VAL A 55 -11.59 -2.59 -38.60
CA VAL A 55 -12.72 -3.01 -37.77
C VAL A 55 -14.00 -2.63 -38.51
N GLU A 56 -14.84 -3.63 -38.79
CA GLU A 56 -16.17 -3.51 -39.40
C GLU A 56 -17.25 -3.87 -38.36
N THR A 57 -18.51 -3.59 -38.66
CA THR A 57 -19.63 -3.93 -37.75
C THR A 57 -19.68 -5.44 -37.46
N GLY A 58 -19.26 -5.83 -36.26
CA GLY A 58 -19.24 -7.21 -35.79
C GLY A 58 -18.07 -8.06 -36.31
N LYS A 59 -17.08 -7.47 -37.00
CA LYS A 59 -15.91 -8.19 -37.52
C LYS A 59 -14.62 -7.38 -37.37
N VAL A 60 -13.52 -8.02 -36.99
CA VAL A 60 -12.16 -7.47 -37.08
C VAL A 60 -11.43 -8.21 -38.17
N ARG A 61 -10.98 -7.50 -39.21
CA ARG A 61 -10.15 -8.07 -40.27
C ARG A 61 -8.70 -8.03 -39.85
N VAL A 62 -8.03 -9.17 -39.95
CA VAL A 62 -6.63 -9.32 -39.53
C VAL A 62 -5.80 -10.01 -40.59
N GLU A 63 -4.49 -9.82 -40.54
CA GLU A 63 -3.49 -10.61 -41.28
C GLU A 63 -2.50 -11.23 -40.30
N ASP A 64 -1.75 -12.25 -40.71
CA ASP A 64 -0.70 -12.83 -39.87
C ASP A 64 0.40 -11.78 -39.57
N ALA A 65 0.73 -11.60 -38.29
CA ALA A 65 1.77 -10.68 -37.85
C ALA A 65 3.16 -11.34 -37.74
N HIS A 66 3.28 -12.61 -38.12
CA HIS A 66 4.53 -13.39 -38.19
C HIS A 66 5.36 -13.38 -36.90
N GLY A 67 4.69 -13.49 -35.75
CA GLY A 67 5.34 -13.55 -34.44
C GLY A 67 5.77 -12.20 -33.87
N ALA A 68 5.34 -11.08 -34.47
CA ALA A 68 5.52 -9.76 -33.87
C ALA A 68 4.81 -9.66 -32.50
N ALA A 69 5.38 -8.87 -31.59
CA ALA A 69 4.93 -8.72 -30.21
C ALA A 69 3.46 -8.24 -30.16
N PRO A 70 2.55 -9.01 -29.54
CA PRO A 70 1.13 -8.67 -29.53
C PRO A 70 0.74 -7.85 -28.30
N THR A 71 -0.30 -7.04 -28.49
CA THR A 71 -1.21 -6.62 -27.43
C THR A 71 -2.14 -7.79 -27.12
N ILE A 72 -2.28 -8.16 -25.85
CA ILE A 72 -3.15 -9.27 -25.46
C ILE A 72 -4.60 -8.76 -25.45
N PRO A 73 -5.51 -9.34 -26.26
CA PRO A 73 -6.92 -8.98 -26.20
C PRO A 73 -7.46 -9.26 -24.81
N PHE A 74 -8.28 -8.35 -24.30
CA PHE A 74 -9.04 -8.60 -23.09
C PHE A 74 -10.44 -9.10 -23.46
N TRP A 75 -10.96 -9.98 -22.62
CA TRP A 75 -12.38 -10.37 -22.66
C TRP A 75 -13.02 -9.82 -21.40
N ARG A 76 -14.03 -8.95 -21.53
CA ARG A 76 -14.88 -8.52 -20.42
C ARG A 76 -15.98 -9.57 -20.22
N GLY A 77 -15.56 -10.79 -19.91
CA GLY A 77 -16.46 -11.83 -19.42
C GLY A 77 -16.73 -11.62 -17.93
N GLU A 78 -17.98 -11.69 -17.51
CA GLU A 78 -18.31 -11.89 -16.11
C GLU A 78 -17.94 -13.34 -15.74
N ALA A 79 -16.64 -13.59 -15.57
CA ALA A 79 -16.18 -14.86 -15.05
C ALA A 79 -16.70 -14.98 -13.61
N PRO A 80 -17.37 -16.10 -13.26
CA PRO A 80 -17.84 -16.29 -11.90
C PRO A 80 -16.64 -16.23 -10.95
N SER A 81 -16.68 -15.28 -10.01
CA SER A 81 -15.73 -15.26 -8.89
C SER A 81 -15.97 -16.46 -7.98
N ARG A 82 -15.00 -16.75 -7.12
CA ARG A 82 -15.14 -17.79 -6.11
C ARG A 82 -16.39 -17.54 -5.25
N THR A 83 -17.19 -18.59 -5.01
CA THR A 83 -18.35 -18.50 -4.12
C THR A 83 -17.89 -18.33 -2.66
N ALA A 84 -18.79 -17.87 -1.79
CA ALA A 84 -18.48 -17.70 -0.37
C ALA A 84 -18.02 -19.02 0.29
N GLU A 85 -18.64 -20.14 -0.09
CA GLU A 85 -18.32 -21.48 0.40
C GLU A 85 -16.91 -21.90 -0.03
N LEU A 86 -16.59 -21.75 -1.31
CA LEU A 86 -15.25 -22.12 -1.81
C LEU A 86 -14.17 -21.19 -1.24
N SER A 87 -14.48 -19.90 -1.04
CA SER A 87 -13.59 -18.97 -0.33
C SER A 87 -13.34 -19.39 1.12
N ALA A 88 -14.38 -19.87 1.81
CA ALA A 88 -14.27 -20.39 3.17
C ALA A 88 -13.39 -21.64 3.24
N GLU A 89 -13.55 -22.58 2.32
CA GLU A 89 -12.73 -23.80 2.26
C GLU A 89 -11.24 -23.49 1.99
N VAL A 90 -10.95 -22.57 1.06
CA VAL A 90 -9.56 -22.14 0.80
C VAL A 90 -8.96 -21.43 2.03
N ALA A 91 -9.74 -20.60 2.73
CA ALA A 91 -9.29 -19.96 3.95
C ALA A 91 -9.10 -20.95 5.11
N ALA A 92 -9.93 -21.99 5.20
CA ALA A 92 -9.78 -23.07 6.18
C ALA A 92 -8.49 -23.86 5.96
N LEU A 93 -8.16 -24.17 4.70
CA LEU A 93 -6.88 -24.78 4.32
C LEU A 93 -5.69 -23.90 4.77
N ARG A 94 -5.74 -22.59 4.53
CA ARG A 94 -4.70 -21.65 5.00
C ARG A 94 -4.58 -21.61 6.51
N SER A 95 -5.70 -21.61 7.22
CA SER A 95 -5.75 -21.61 8.69
C SER A 95 -5.13 -22.88 9.27
N GLU A 96 -5.44 -24.04 8.68
CA GLU A 96 -4.86 -25.31 9.13
C GLU A 96 -3.36 -25.39 8.84
N LEU A 97 -2.92 -24.89 7.68
CA LEU A 97 -1.49 -24.76 7.38
C LEU A 97 -0.78 -23.81 8.36
N ASP A 98 -1.35 -22.65 8.66
CA ASP A 98 -0.77 -21.72 9.66
C ASP A 98 -0.61 -22.40 11.04
N ARG A 99 -1.58 -23.25 11.42
CA ARG A 99 -1.54 -24.02 12.66
C ARG A 99 -0.46 -25.10 12.65
N LEU A 100 -0.30 -25.82 11.54
CA LEU A 100 0.63 -26.95 11.42
C LEU A 100 2.09 -26.50 11.23
N ILE A 101 2.32 -25.37 10.57
CA ILE A 101 3.67 -24.85 10.33
C ILE A 101 4.17 -24.17 11.62
N PRO A 102 5.24 -24.67 12.26
CA PRO A 102 5.72 -24.12 13.53
C PRO A 102 6.12 -22.64 13.40
N ARG A 103 5.82 -21.83 14.43
CA ARG A 103 6.38 -20.47 14.54
C ARG A 103 7.83 -20.59 14.99
N ASP A 104 8.77 -19.98 14.26
CA ASP A 104 10.17 -19.88 14.70
C ASP A 104 10.19 -19.06 16.01
N THR A 105 10.27 -19.77 17.13
CA THR A 105 10.21 -19.21 18.49
C THR A 105 11.56 -19.26 19.19
N SER A 106 12.66 -19.38 18.43
CA SER A 106 14.02 -19.51 18.99
C SER A 106 14.98 -18.48 18.43
N SER A 107 14.91 -17.24 18.94
CA SER A 107 16.06 -16.31 19.00
C SER A 107 16.90 -16.49 20.27
N GLU A 108 16.61 -17.47 21.13
CA GLU A 108 17.49 -17.83 22.24
C GLU A 108 17.92 -19.30 22.12
N SER A 109 19.24 -19.50 22.04
CA SER A 109 19.99 -20.75 22.20
C SER A 109 19.80 -21.83 21.13
N ASN A 110 20.63 -21.83 20.08
CA ASN A 110 21.72 -22.82 19.87
C ASN A 110 22.25 -22.71 18.41
N HIS A 111 23.30 -21.91 18.18
CA HIS A 111 23.94 -21.72 16.87
C HIS A 111 24.73 -22.93 16.34
N LEU A 112 24.50 -24.13 16.88
CA LEU A 112 25.28 -25.33 16.56
C LEU A 112 24.37 -26.55 16.33
N ALA A 113 23.41 -26.43 15.41
CA ALA A 113 22.81 -27.59 14.71
C ALA A 113 22.12 -27.15 13.40
N PRO A 114 22.85 -26.92 12.30
CA PRO A 114 22.24 -26.59 11.03
C PRO A 114 21.72 -27.86 10.34
N HIS A 115 20.52 -27.76 9.75
CA HIS A 115 19.89 -28.70 8.80
C HIS A 115 18.98 -29.83 9.32
N ALA A 116 19.29 -30.54 10.41
CA ALA A 116 18.49 -31.72 10.76
C ALA A 116 17.09 -31.43 11.35
N SER A 117 16.86 -30.26 11.99
CA SER A 117 15.62 -30.01 12.75
C SER A 117 14.53 -29.18 12.06
N ARG A 118 14.82 -28.50 10.93
CA ARG A 118 13.79 -27.81 10.11
C ARG A 118 13.08 -28.78 9.16
N PHE A 119 13.80 -29.70 8.52
CA PHE A 119 13.22 -30.73 7.64
C PHE A 119 12.18 -31.62 8.34
N THR A 120 12.36 -31.92 9.62
CA THR A 120 11.38 -32.68 10.42
C THR A 120 10.17 -31.86 10.86
N ARG A 121 10.25 -30.53 10.85
CA ARG A 121 9.22 -29.61 11.38
C ARG A 121 8.14 -29.29 10.35
N ASP A 122 8.51 -29.14 9.09
CA ASP A 122 7.55 -28.97 7.99
C ASP A 122 6.96 -30.32 7.54
N ALA A 123 7.54 -31.43 7.97
CA ALA A 123 7.10 -32.77 7.61
C ALA A 123 5.65 -33.07 8.02
N SER A 124 5.14 -32.49 9.12
CA SER A 124 3.75 -32.69 9.56
C SER A 124 2.75 -32.01 8.61
N ALA A 125 2.99 -30.75 8.24
CA ALA A 125 2.16 -30.01 7.30
C ALA A 125 2.19 -30.66 5.90
N ILE A 126 3.36 -31.13 5.48
CA ILE A 126 3.49 -31.83 4.20
C ILE A 126 2.75 -33.18 4.23
N SER A 127 2.91 -34.01 5.27
CA SER A 127 2.19 -35.30 5.38
C SER A 127 0.68 -35.08 5.35
N TRP A 128 0.20 -34.08 6.11
CA TRP A 128 -1.21 -33.72 6.16
C TRP A 128 -1.76 -33.31 4.78
N LEU A 129 -1.04 -32.48 4.01
CA LEU A 129 -1.44 -32.13 2.63
C LEU A 129 -1.46 -33.35 1.69
N GLN A 130 -0.55 -34.30 1.87
CA GLN A 130 -0.54 -35.53 1.07
C GLN A 130 -1.71 -36.45 1.42
N GLU A 131 -2.05 -36.56 2.71
CA GLU A 131 -3.10 -37.44 3.22
C GLU A 131 -4.51 -36.88 3.00
N GLU A 132 -4.75 -35.63 3.40
CA GLU A 132 -6.09 -35.02 3.39
C GLU A 132 -6.42 -34.34 2.06
N CYS A 133 -5.43 -33.78 1.37
CA CYS A 133 -5.64 -33.05 0.12
C CYS A 133 -5.17 -33.84 -1.12
N GLY A 134 -4.49 -34.98 -0.95
CA GLY A 134 -4.00 -35.81 -2.05
C GLY A 134 -2.90 -35.17 -2.88
N LEU A 135 -2.19 -34.17 -2.34
CA LEU A 135 -1.08 -33.52 -3.06
C LEU A 135 0.10 -34.48 -3.22
N ASP A 136 0.85 -34.31 -4.31
CA ASP A 136 2.16 -34.92 -4.41
C ASP A 136 3.16 -34.23 -3.47
N ARG A 137 4.29 -34.90 -3.21
CA ARG A 137 5.29 -34.40 -2.26
C ARG A 137 5.79 -32.99 -2.63
N ARG A 138 6.02 -32.73 -3.92
CA ARG A 138 6.54 -31.43 -4.39
C ARG A 138 5.50 -30.33 -4.30
N GLY A 139 4.25 -30.60 -4.68
CA GLY A 139 3.16 -29.65 -4.51
C GLY A 139 2.99 -29.27 -3.04
N ALA A 140 3.00 -30.25 -2.14
CA ALA A 140 2.86 -30.00 -0.72
C ALA A 140 4.05 -29.21 -0.12
N GLU A 141 5.28 -29.54 -0.50
CA GLU A 141 6.47 -28.74 -0.14
C GLU A 141 6.36 -27.29 -0.62
N GLN A 142 5.91 -27.06 -1.85
CA GLN A 142 5.74 -25.72 -2.41
C GLN A 142 4.63 -24.93 -1.70
N THR A 143 3.51 -25.57 -1.36
CA THR A 143 2.42 -24.93 -0.60
C THR A 143 2.88 -24.51 0.79
N VAL A 144 3.59 -25.38 1.50
CA VAL A 144 4.15 -25.06 2.83
C VAL A 144 5.17 -23.93 2.73
N ALA A 145 6.05 -23.97 1.73
CA ALA A 145 7.03 -22.90 1.51
C ALA A 145 6.35 -21.55 1.22
N TYR A 146 5.30 -21.54 0.38
CA TYR A 146 4.55 -20.34 0.05
C TYR A 146 3.88 -19.69 1.27
N VAL A 147 3.16 -20.49 2.07
CA VAL A 147 2.48 -20.00 3.28
C VAL A 147 3.49 -19.54 4.34
N SER A 148 4.57 -20.30 4.53
CA SER A 148 5.63 -19.96 5.49
C SER A 148 6.32 -18.65 5.12
N ALA A 149 6.65 -18.45 3.84
CA ALA A 149 7.28 -17.23 3.35
C ALA A 149 6.36 -16.01 3.50
N GLY A 150 5.07 -16.14 3.15
CA GLY A 150 4.09 -15.06 3.33
C GLY A 150 3.91 -14.69 4.81
N ARG A 151 3.81 -15.69 5.69
CA ARG A 151 3.70 -15.47 7.14
C ARG A 151 4.95 -14.83 7.73
N ALA A 152 6.15 -15.19 7.27
CA ALA A 152 7.39 -14.60 7.74
C ALA A 152 7.43 -13.09 7.47
N VAL A 153 6.91 -12.65 6.32
CA VAL A 153 6.86 -11.23 5.93
C VAL A 153 5.74 -10.48 6.67
N LEU A 154 4.53 -11.04 6.70
CA LEU A 154 3.35 -10.33 7.19
C LEU A 154 3.04 -10.57 8.67
N GLY A 155 3.74 -11.50 9.31
CA GLY A 155 3.48 -11.92 10.70
C GLY A 155 2.22 -12.77 10.89
N ALA A 156 1.34 -12.86 9.88
CA ALA A 156 0.14 -13.70 9.89
C ALA A 156 -0.23 -14.16 8.47
N VAL A 157 -1.11 -15.16 8.39
CA VAL A 157 -1.65 -15.69 7.12
C VAL A 157 -3.05 -15.11 6.90
N PRO A 158 -3.38 -14.57 5.71
CA PRO A 158 -4.73 -14.10 5.41
C PRO A 158 -5.76 -15.24 5.44
N THR A 159 -6.82 -15.06 6.22
CA THR A 159 -7.93 -16.00 6.39
C THR A 159 -9.27 -15.26 6.51
N GLN A 160 -10.39 -15.96 6.73
CA GLN A 160 -11.69 -15.30 6.99
C GLN A 160 -11.78 -14.66 8.39
N GLN A 161 -10.79 -14.89 9.25
CA GLN A 161 -10.68 -14.33 10.60
C GLN A 161 -9.54 -13.32 10.71
N THR A 162 -8.66 -13.23 9.70
CA THR A 162 -7.50 -12.34 9.70
C THR A 162 -7.37 -11.66 8.34
N ILE A 163 -7.59 -10.34 8.30
CA ILE A 163 -7.38 -9.50 7.12
C ILE A 163 -6.10 -8.72 7.32
N LEU A 164 -5.29 -8.63 6.26
CA LEU A 164 -4.04 -7.89 6.30
C LEU A 164 -4.06 -6.73 5.31
N ALA A 165 -3.58 -5.58 5.74
CA ALA A 165 -3.25 -4.44 4.90
C ALA A 165 -1.73 -4.41 4.78
N GLU A 166 -1.23 -4.65 3.59
CA GLU A 166 0.17 -4.58 3.25
C GLU A 166 0.42 -3.32 2.40
N ARG A 167 1.43 -2.53 2.75
CA ARG A 167 1.82 -1.36 1.95
C ARG A 167 3.31 -1.38 1.66
N PHE A 168 3.68 -1.18 0.40
CA PHE A 168 5.07 -1.16 -0.07
C PHE A 168 5.28 -0.16 -1.20
N PHE A 169 6.53 0.18 -1.49
CA PHE A 169 6.88 1.14 -2.55
C PHE A 169 6.71 0.55 -3.96
N ASP A 170 6.36 1.41 -4.92
CA ASP A 170 6.49 1.10 -6.34
C ASP A 170 7.72 1.78 -6.96
N GLU A 171 8.10 1.36 -8.17
CA GLU A 171 9.24 1.94 -8.88
C GLU A 171 9.04 3.41 -9.26
N GLY A 172 7.78 3.85 -9.34
CA GLY A 172 7.40 5.23 -9.64
C GLY A 172 7.39 6.17 -8.42
N GLY A 173 7.96 5.76 -7.28
CA GLY A 173 8.05 6.57 -6.04
C GLY A 173 6.75 6.67 -5.23
N GLY A 174 5.66 6.08 -5.73
CA GLY A 174 4.42 5.90 -5.01
C GLY A 174 4.45 4.65 -4.15
N MET A 175 3.28 4.24 -3.69
CA MET A 175 3.11 3.00 -2.93
C MET A 175 1.96 2.20 -3.49
N GLN A 176 1.98 0.90 -3.27
CA GLN A 176 0.84 0.02 -3.44
C GLN A 176 0.31 -0.37 -2.07
N LEU A 177 -1.01 -0.34 -1.94
CA LEU A 177 -1.74 -0.86 -0.79
C LEU A 177 -2.47 -2.13 -1.24
N VAL A 178 -2.12 -3.26 -0.65
CA VAL A 178 -2.80 -4.54 -0.87
C VAL A 178 -3.59 -4.92 0.38
N LEU A 179 -4.89 -5.14 0.23
CA LEU A 179 -5.73 -5.76 1.25
C LEU A 179 -5.87 -7.25 0.95
N HIS A 180 -5.23 -8.09 1.76
CA HIS A 180 -5.35 -9.54 1.68
C HIS A 180 -6.65 -9.97 2.36
N ALA A 181 -7.64 -10.33 1.56
CA ALA A 181 -9.03 -10.55 1.96
C ALA A 181 -9.61 -11.74 1.17
N PRO A 182 -9.40 -13.00 1.63
CA PRO A 182 -9.80 -14.20 0.90
C PRO A 182 -11.30 -14.50 1.03
N PHE A 183 -12.14 -13.54 0.64
CA PHE A 183 -13.61 -13.65 0.67
C PHE A 183 -14.24 -13.84 -0.72
N GLY A 184 -13.45 -13.75 -1.79
CA GLY A 184 -13.93 -13.90 -3.17
C GLY A 184 -14.15 -12.55 -3.88
N GLY A 185 -14.07 -12.59 -5.21
CA GLY A 185 -13.97 -11.42 -6.07
C GLY A 185 -15.19 -10.50 -6.02
N ARG A 186 -16.39 -11.03 -5.80
CA ARG A 186 -17.62 -10.23 -5.70
C ARG A 186 -17.63 -9.32 -4.47
N LEU A 187 -17.22 -9.86 -3.32
CA LEU A 187 -17.10 -9.08 -2.09
C LEU A 187 -15.93 -8.10 -2.18
N ASN A 188 -14.77 -8.57 -2.66
CA ASN A 188 -13.59 -7.72 -2.81
C ASN A 188 -13.78 -6.59 -3.81
N ARG A 189 -14.51 -6.80 -4.90
CA ARG A 189 -14.91 -5.74 -5.85
C ARG A 189 -15.75 -4.67 -5.17
N ALA A 190 -16.71 -5.08 -4.34
CA ALA A 190 -17.55 -4.16 -3.57
C ALA A 190 -16.70 -3.32 -2.60
N LEU A 191 -15.84 -3.98 -1.81
CA LEU A 191 -14.96 -3.28 -0.88
C LEU A 191 -13.99 -2.35 -1.62
N GLY A 192 -13.42 -2.78 -2.75
CA GLY A 192 -12.50 -1.99 -3.56
C GLY A 192 -13.16 -0.74 -4.14
N LEU A 193 -14.36 -0.85 -4.71
CA LEU A 193 -15.10 0.31 -5.22
C LEU A 193 -15.50 1.28 -4.09
N ALA A 194 -15.91 0.76 -2.94
CA ALA A 194 -16.23 1.59 -1.77
C ALA A 194 -15.00 2.37 -1.28
N LEU A 195 -13.85 1.69 -1.17
CA LEU A 195 -12.59 2.32 -0.79
C LEU A 195 -12.16 3.38 -1.80
N ARG A 196 -12.17 3.07 -3.11
CA ARG A 196 -11.85 4.05 -4.16
C ARG A 196 -12.70 5.31 -4.04
N LYS A 197 -14.01 5.16 -3.81
CA LYS A 197 -14.90 6.32 -3.66
C LYS A 197 -14.55 7.13 -2.41
N ARG A 198 -14.23 6.48 -1.29
CA ARG A 198 -13.78 7.18 -0.07
C ARG A 198 -12.46 7.91 -0.27
N PHE A 199 -11.47 7.28 -0.91
CA PHE A 199 -10.21 7.93 -1.27
C PHE A 199 -10.43 9.16 -2.16
N CYS A 200 -11.27 9.05 -3.19
CA CYS A 200 -11.64 10.16 -4.06
C CYS A 200 -12.24 11.33 -3.25
N THR A 201 -13.18 11.07 -2.34
CA THR A 201 -13.77 12.14 -1.51
C THR A 201 -12.80 12.78 -0.52
N THR A 202 -11.74 12.07 -0.10
CA THR A 202 -10.78 12.56 0.88
C THR A 202 -9.58 13.24 0.24
N PHE A 203 -9.12 12.76 -0.91
CA PHE A 203 -7.88 13.19 -1.57
C PHE A 203 -8.09 13.85 -2.94
N ASP A 204 -9.33 13.95 -3.42
CA ASP A 204 -9.73 14.57 -4.70
C ASP A 204 -9.02 13.96 -5.92
N VAL A 205 -8.70 12.66 -5.86
CA VAL A 205 -8.04 11.91 -6.92
C VAL A 205 -8.67 10.53 -7.05
N GLU A 206 -8.94 10.12 -8.29
CA GLU A 206 -9.32 8.74 -8.59
C GLU A 206 -8.10 7.83 -8.59
N LEU A 207 -8.13 6.79 -7.77
CA LEU A 207 -7.04 5.83 -7.65
C LEU A 207 -7.26 4.62 -8.55
N GLN A 208 -6.17 4.13 -9.16
CA GLN A 208 -6.13 2.84 -9.84
C GLN A 208 -6.33 1.72 -8.81
N ALA A 209 -7.17 0.75 -9.12
CA ALA A 209 -7.36 -0.41 -8.27
C ALA A 209 -7.74 -1.69 -9.04
N ALA A 210 -7.45 -2.83 -8.44
CA ALA A 210 -7.96 -4.13 -8.87
C ALA A 210 -8.49 -4.94 -7.69
N ALA A 211 -9.39 -5.87 -7.97
CA ALA A 211 -9.90 -6.83 -7.00
C ALA A 211 -9.91 -8.25 -7.58
N THR A 212 -9.35 -9.20 -6.85
CA THR A 212 -9.38 -10.64 -7.15
C THR A 212 -10.11 -11.41 -6.05
N ASP A 213 -10.12 -12.75 -6.15
CA ASP A 213 -10.68 -13.59 -5.09
C ASP A 213 -9.90 -13.50 -3.76
N GLU A 214 -8.64 -13.10 -3.84
CA GLU A 214 -7.70 -13.08 -2.72
C GLU A 214 -7.53 -11.71 -2.06
N GLY A 215 -7.92 -10.63 -2.74
CA GLY A 215 -7.76 -9.30 -2.18
C GLY A 215 -8.01 -8.15 -3.14
N ILE A 216 -7.55 -6.98 -2.72
CA ILE A 216 -7.68 -5.71 -3.44
C ILE A 216 -6.32 -5.05 -3.47
N VAL A 217 -5.95 -4.44 -4.61
CA VAL A 217 -4.81 -3.53 -4.69
C VAL A 217 -5.29 -2.12 -5.02
N ILE A 218 -4.73 -1.12 -4.35
CA ILE A 218 -4.94 0.30 -4.62
C ILE A 218 -3.57 0.96 -4.79
N SER A 219 -3.37 1.64 -5.92
CA SER A 219 -2.14 2.38 -6.17
C SER A 219 -2.23 3.77 -5.54
N LEU A 220 -1.34 4.05 -4.59
CA LEU A 220 -1.24 5.30 -3.86
C LEU A 220 -0.15 6.18 -4.48
N GLY A 221 -0.53 7.37 -4.96
CA GLY A 221 0.43 8.42 -5.31
C GLY A 221 1.21 8.97 -4.10
N GLU A 222 2.23 9.79 -4.34
CA GLU A 222 3.13 10.33 -3.30
C GLU A 222 2.42 11.11 -2.18
N ARG A 223 1.33 11.78 -2.52
CA ARG A 223 0.56 12.63 -1.60
C ARG A 223 -0.43 11.85 -0.72
N HIS A 224 -0.67 10.59 -1.02
CA HIS A 224 -1.58 9.75 -0.27
C HIS A 224 -0.82 9.13 0.90
N SER A 225 -1.07 9.65 2.09
CA SER A 225 -0.45 9.12 3.28
C SER A 225 -1.39 9.20 4.48
N PHE A 226 -1.35 8.14 5.27
CA PHE A 226 -2.22 7.89 6.41
C PHE A 226 -1.64 6.70 7.21
N PRO A 227 -1.97 6.57 8.51
CA PRO A 227 -1.65 5.39 9.28
C PRO A 227 -2.30 4.15 8.65
N LEU A 228 -1.52 3.13 8.30
CA LEU A 228 -2.01 2.02 7.48
C LEU A 228 -3.20 1.29 8.12
N ASN A 229 -3.23 1.16 9.44
CA ASN A 229 -4.34 0.57 10.19
C ASN A 229 -5.67 1.33 10.05
N ALA A 230 -5.63 2.63 9.70
CA ALA A 230 -6.84 3.42 9.51
C ALA A 230 -7.68 2.94 8.31
N VAL A 231 -7.07 2.24 7.34
CA VAL A 231 -7.76 1.73 6.15
C VAL A 231 -8.96 0.85 6.49
N PHE A 232 -8.88 0.07 7.57
CA PHE A 232 -9.96 -0.81 8.02
C PHE A 232 -11.19 -0.04 8.53
N GLY A 233 -11.04 1.25 8.83
CA GLY A 233 -12.11 2.13 9.28
C GLY A 233 -12.66 3.07 8.21
N PHE A 234 -12.09 3.10 7.00
CA PHE A 234 -12.50 4.04 5.93
C PHE A 234 -13.89 3.77 5.39
N VAL A 235 -14.34 2.51 5.44
CA VAL A 235 -15.67 2.09 5.03
C VAL A 235 -16.42 1.58 6.25
N ARG A 236 -17.64 2.07 6.46
CA ARG A 236 -18.49 1.73 7.61
C ARG A 236 -19.69 0.92 7.16
N SER A 237 -20.07 -0.08 7.94
CA SER A 237 -21.19 -0.98 7.61
C SER A 237 -22.51 -0.24 7.39
N GLU A 238 -22.76 0.83 8.14
CA GLU A 238 -23.97 1.67 8.05
C GLU A 238 -24.05 2.48 6.74
N THR A 239 -22.92 2.84 6.14
CA THR A 239 -22.87 3.78 4.99
C THR A 239 -22.45 3.11 3.70
N VAL A 240 -21.93 1.88 3.74
CA VAL A 240 -21.30 1.22 2.59
C VAL A 240 -22.23 1.09 1.40
N ARG A 241 -23.53 0.84 1.64
CA ARG A 241 -24.52 0.69 0.57
C ARG A 241 -24.74 1.99 -0.20
N GLU A 242 -24.81 3.11 0.50
CA GLU A 242 -24.93 4.44 -0.12
C GLU A 242 -23.66 4.81 -0.88
N VAL A 243 -22.49 4.59 -0.27
CA VAL A 243 -21.18 4.80 -0.91
C VAL A 243 -21.06 3.99 -2.18
N LEU A 244 -21.42 2.70 -2.13
CA LEU A 244 -21.38 1.81 -3.29
C LEU A 244 -22.34 2.23 -4.37
N THR A 245 -23.57 2.60 -4.01
CA THR A 245 -24.57 3.09 -4.97
C THR A 245 -24.01 4.26 -5.78
N GLN A 246 -23.13 5.06 -5.21
CA GLN A 246 -22.53 6.23 -5.86
C GLN A 246 -21.26 5.85 -6.62
N ALA A 247 -20.47 4.92 -6.08
CA ALA A 247 -19.29 4.37 -6.74
C ALA A 247 -19.66 3.64 -8.04
N ILE A 248 -20.77 2.88 -8.07
CA ILE A 248 -21.18 2.13 -9.25
C ILE A 248 -21.61 3.04 -10.40
N LEU A 249 -22.15 4.24 -10.15
CA LEU A 249 -22.61 5.12 -11.22
C LEU A 249 -21.46 5.58 -12.13
N ALA A 250 -20.26 5.69 -11.57
CA ALA A 250 -19.03 5.99 -12.32
C ALA A 250 -18.30 4.72 -12.79
N ALA A 251 -18.75 3.53 -12.38
CA ALA A 251 -18.08 2.29 -12.73
C ALA A 251 -18.54 1.78 -14.12
N PRO A 252 -17.63 1.26 -14.96
CA PRO A 252 -17.95 0.77 -16.31
C PRO A 252 -19.06 -0.28 -16.35
N MET A 253 -19.16 -1.11 -15.29
CA MET A 253 -20.15 -2.18 -15.19
C MET A 253 -21.60 -1.67 -15.18
N PHE A 254 -21.84 -0.44 -14.72
CA PHE A 254 -23.21 0.09 -14.58
C PHE A 254 -23.88 0.26 -15.94
N MET A 255 -23.19 0.84 -16.92
CA MET A 255 -23.73 1.03 -18.27
C MET A 255 -24.01 -0.31 -18.98
N SER A 256 -23.14 -1.30 -18.78
CA SER A 256 -23.34 -2.66 -19.30
C SER A 256 -24.61 -3.29 -18.73
N ARG A 257 -24.79 -3.25 -17.40
CA ARG A 257 -25.96 -3.83 -16.72
C ARG A 257 -27.23 -3.03 -16.98
N TRP A 258 -27.15 -1.71 -17.10
CA TRP A 258 -28.25 -0.85 -17.53
C TRP A 258 -28.79 -1.30 -18.89
N ARG A 259 -27.91 -1.47 -19.88
CA ARG A 259 -28.29 -1.93 -21.21
C ARG A 259 -28.92 -3.32 -21.16
N TRP A 260 -28.36 -4.24 -20.37
CA TRP A 260 -28.94 -5.58 -20.18
C TRP A 260 -30.35 -5.52 -19.60
N ASN A 261 -30.57 -4.74 -18.55
CA ASN A 261 -31.87 -4.58 -17.92
C ASN A 261 -32.89 -3.91 -18.83
N ALA A 262 -32.50 -2.81 -19.51
CA ALA A 262 -33.35 -2.13 -20.47
C ALA A 262 -33.76 -3.06 -21.63
N THR A 263 -32.85 -3.94 -22.06
CA THR A 263 -33.12 -4.92 -23.12
C THR A 263 -33.99 -6.08 -22.65
N ARG A 264 -33.72 -6.63 -21.45
CA ARG A 264 -34.53 -7.70 -20.83
C ARG A 264 -35.96 -7.24 -20.52
N ALA A 265 -36.12 -5.98 -20.13
CA ALA A 265 -37.41 -5.34 -19.91
C ALA A 265 -38.15 -4.96 -21.21
N LEU A 266 -37.56 -5.24 -22.38
CA LEU A 266 -38.08 -4.85 -23.70
C LEU A 266 -38.25 -3.33 -23.89
N ALA A 267 -37.63 -2.52 -23.05
CA ALA A 267 -37.53 -1.06 -23.24
C ALA A 267 -36.60 -0.72 -24.41
N LEU A 268 -35.57 -1.54 -24.62
CA LEU A 268 -34.74 -1.54 -25.81
C LEU A 268 -34.95 -2.84 -26.60
N LEU A 269 -35.15 -2.70 -27.90
CA LEU A 269 -35.40 -3.84 -28.79
C LEU A 269 -34.09 -4.36 -29.36
N ARG A 270 -33.89 -5.69 -29.27
CA ARG A 270 -32.76 -6.38 -29.92
C ARG A 270 -32.91 -6.46 -31.43
N PHE A 271 -34.15 -6.43 -31.92
CA PHE A 271 -34.48 -6.48 -33.34
C PHE A 271 -35.41 -5.34 -33.74
N ALA A 272 -35.11 -4.71 -34.86
CA ALA A 272 -35.95 -3.70 -35.49
C ALA A 272 -36.08 -4.02 -36.99
N ASN A 273 -37.29 -3.89 -37.55
CA ASN A 273 -37.56 -4.15 -38.97
C ASN A 273 -37.06 -5.53 -39.47
N GLY A 274 -37.14 -6.57 -38.63
CA GLY A 274 -36.70 -7.93 -38.98
C GLY A 274 -35.19 -8.15 -38.94
N GLN A 275 -34.38 -7.14 -38.58
CA GLN A 275 -32.93 -7.24 -38.46
C GLN A 275 -32.47 -7.00 -37.02
N ARG A 276 -31.33 -7.57 -36.65
CA ARG A 276 -30.72 -7.34 -35.33
C ARG A 276 -30.19 -5.91 -35.26
N VAL A 277 -30.51 -5.20 -34.19
CA VAL A 277 -30.00 -3.84 -33.96
C VAL A 277 -28.50 -3.94 -33.68
N PRO A 278 -27.64 -3.21 -34.42
CA PRO A 278 -26.21 -3.20 -34.19
C PRO A 278 -25.86 -2.79 -32.75
N PRO A 279 -24.85 -3.41 -32.12
CA PRO A 279 -24.49 -3.13 -30.72
C PRO A 279 -24.19 -1.66 -30.42
N GLN A 280 -23.54 -0.94 -31.33
CA GLN A 280 -23.25 0.50 -31.17
C GLN A 280 -24.54 1.31 -31.04
N ILE A 281 -25.54 1.00 -31.87
CA ILE A 281 -26.86 1.64 -31.81
C ILE A 281 -27.60 1.24 -30.53
N GLN A 282 -27.42 0.01 -30.02
CA GLN A 282 -27.96 -0.37 -28.72
C GLN A 282 -27.32 0.42 -27.57
N ARG A 283 -26.02 0.70 -27.63
CA ARG A 283 -25.31 1.54 -26.64
C ARG A 283 -25.83 2.97 -26.64
N MET A 284 -25.87 3.61 -27.81
CA MET A 284 -26.41 4.97 -27.97
C MET A 284 -27.84 5.08 -27.43
N ARG A 285 -28.73 4.13 -27.78
CA ARG A 285 -30.11 4.12 -27.28
C ARG A 285 -30.20 3.86 -25.77
N ALA A 286 -29.29 3.06 -25.21
CA ALA A 286 -29.24 2.83 -23.77
C ALA A 286 -28.78 4.08 -23.01
N GLU A 287 -27.79 4.78 -23.54
CA GLU A 287 -27.33 6.08 -23.02
C GLU A 287 -28.43 7.14 -23.09
N ASP A 288 -29.11 7.27 -24.24
CA ASP A 288 -30.24 8.18 -24.41
C ASP A 288 -31.38 7.88 -23.41
N LEU A 289 -31.69 6.60 -23.21
CA LEU A 289 -32.69 6.18 -22.22
C LEU A 289 -32.24 6.49 -20.79
N LEU A 290 -30.96 6.31 -20.46
CA LEU A 290 -30.44 6.67 -19.14
C LEU A 290 -30.50 8.17 -18.91
N ALA A 291 -30.08 8.98 -19.90
CA ALA A 291 -30.13 10.43 -19.81
C ALA A 291 -31.57 10.95 -19.64
N ALA A 292 -32.57 10.26 -20.21
CA ALA A 292 -33.98 10.61 -20.03
C ALA A 292 -34.53 10.24 -18.64
N VAL A 293 -34.10 9.10 -18.08
CA VAL A 293 -34.66 8.54 -16.84
C VAL A 293 -33.89 8.96 -15.60
N PHE A 294 -32.57 9.07 -15.71
CA PHE A 294 -31.66 9.48 -14.65
C PHE A 294 -30.61 10.49 -15.16
N PRO A 295 -31.03 11.72 -15.51
CA PRO A 295 -30.15 12.74 -16.10
C PRO A 295 -28.92 13.05 -15.23
N ALA A 296 -29.07 13.01 -13.91
CA ALA A 296 -28.00 13.32 -12.97
C ALA A 296 -26.85 12.30 -13.01
N ALA A 297 -27.10 11.03 -13.34
CA ALA A 297 -26.04 10.03 -13.50
C ALA A 297 -25.17 10.28 -14.74
N THR A 298 -25.71 10.96 -15.75
CA THR A 298 -25.00 11.34 -16.99
C THR A 298 -24.44 12.77 -16.95
N ALA A 299 -24.73 13.53 -15.89
CA ALA A 299 -24.35 14.93 -15.80
C ALA A 299 -22.85 15.08 -15.51
N CYS A 300 -22.25 16.16 -16.03
CA CYS A 300 -20.86 16.50 -15.72
C CYS A 300 -20.67 16.66 -14.21
N GLN A 301 -19.66 15.97 -13.66
CA GLN A 301 -19.37 16.00 -12.22
C GLN A 301 -19.09 17.44 -11.73
N ASP A 302 -18.42 18.26 -12.54
CA ASP A 302 -18.09 19.67 -12.24
C ASP A 302 -19.32 20.57 -12.03
N ASN A 303 -20.48 20.18 -12.57
CA ASN A 303 -21.71 20.97 -12.48
C ASN A 303 -22.60 20.57 -11.28
N HIS A 304 -22.15 19.68 -10.41
CA HIS A 304 -22.89 19.31 -9.21
C HIS A 304 -22.66 20.35 -8.11
N PRO A 305 -23.71 21.06 -7.65
CA PRO A 305 -23.57 22.06 -6.59
C PRO A 305 -23.15 21.36 -5.29
N GLY A 306 -21.88 21.55 -4.90
CA GLY A 306 -21.39 21.22 -3.57
C GLY A 306 -20.58 19.93 -3.40
N GLY A 307 -19.96 19.36 -4.45
CA GLY A 307 -18.83 18.41 -4.40
C GLY A 307 -18.97 17.10 -3.59
N THR A 308 -20.06 16.92 -2.85
CA THR A 308 -20.24 15.92 -1.79
C THR A 308 -21.68 15.43 -1.66
N ALA A 309 -22.64 16.02 -2.39
CA ALA A 309 -24.02 15.57 -2.37
C ALA A 309 -24.16 14.28 -3.20
N TYR A 310 -24.51 13.18 -2.54
CA TYR A 310 -24.87 11.93 -3.20
C TYR A 310 -26.03 12.15 -4.18
N LEU A 311 -25.93 11.55 -5.37
CA LEU A 311 -26.98 11.61 -6.37
C LEU A 311 -28.24 10.93 -5.86
N ALA A 312 -29.33 11.69 -5.79
CA ALA A 312 -30.64 11.13 -5.47
C ALA A 312 -31.05 10.16 -6.58
N THR A 313 -31.22 8.88 -6.21
CA THR A 313 -31.65 7.86 -7.16
C THR A 313 -33.13 8.07 -7.49
N PRO A 314 -33.52 8.18 -8.77
CA PRO A 314 -34.91 8.35 -9.16
C PRO A 314 -35.73 7.09 -8.83
N ASP A 315 -37.01 7.28 -8.51
CA ASP A 315 -37.97 6.19 -8.36
C ASP A 315 -38.37 5.64 -9.73
N HIS A 316 -37.48 4.85 -10.33
CA HIS A 316 -37.68 4.23 -11.63
C HIS A 316 -37.28 2.75 -11.62
N PRO A 317 -38.16 1.82 -12.06
CA PRO A 317 -37.91 0.38 -11.95
C PRO A 317 -36.61 -0.10 -12.61
N LEU A 318 -36.28 0.40 -13.80
CA LEU A 318 -35.03 0.01 -14.48
C LEU A 318 -33.78 0.51 -13.74
N VAL A 319 -33.86 1.66 -13.08
CA VAL A 319 -32.73 2.23 -12.33
C VAL A 319 -32.52 1.42 -11.06
N GLN A 320 -33.60 1.19 -10.32
CA GLN A 320 -33.58 0.37 -9.09
C GLN A 320 -33.10 -1.05 -9.38
N GLU A 321 -33.59 -1.69 -10.44
CA GLU A 321 -33.14 -3.03 -10.84
C GLU A 321 -31.67 -3.02 -11.26
N THR A 322 -31.20 -2.00 -11.97
CA THR A 322 -29.78 -1.92 -12.36
C THR A 322 -28.87 -1.72 -11.16
N ILE A 323 -29.25 -0.86 -10.21
CA ILE A 323 -28.51 -0.69 -8.96
C ILE A 323 -28.50 -2.00 -8.17
N ARG A 324 -29.66 -2.67 -8.03
CA ARG A 324 -29.77 -3.96 -7.36
C ARG A 324 -28.85 -5.00 -8.01
N ASP A 325 -28.93 -5.15 -9.33
CA ASP A 325 -28.16 -6.11 -10.13
C ASP A 325 -26.64 -5.86 -9.98
N CYS A 326 -26.20 -4.60 -10.00
CA CYS A 326 -24.81 -4.24 -9.69
C CYS A 326 -24.41 -4.61 -8.26
N LEU A 327 -25.24 -4.30 -7.26
CA LEU A 327 -24.93 -4.51 -5.84
C LEU A 327 -24.98 -5.98 -5.40
N THR A 328 -25.83 -6.79 -6.04
CA THR A 328 -26.17 -8.14 -5.57
C THR A 328 -25.82 -9.26 -6.54
N GLU A 329 -25.67 -9.02 -7.84
CA GLU A 329 -25.23 -10.05 -8.79
C GLU A 329 -23.75 -9.85 -9.16
N ALA A 330 -23.37 -8.63 -9.54
CA ALA A 330 -21.98 -8.30 -9.88
C ALA A 330 -21.05 -8.27 -8.66
N MET A 331 -21.65 -8.02 -7.51
CA MET A 331 -21.02 -7.81 -6.22
C MET A 331 -21.80 -8.56 -5.13
N ASP A 332 -21.29 -8.48 -3.91
CA ASP A 332 -21.94 -9.01 -2.72
C ASP A 332 -21.99 -7.93 -1.63
N VAL A 333 -22.97 -7.03 -1.73
CA VAL A 333 -23.16 -5.94 -0.76
C VAL A 333 -23.55 -6.45 0.63
N ASP A 334 -24.35 -7.52 0.72
CA ASP A 334 -24.84 -8.04 2.00
C ASP A 334 -23.73 -8.78 2.75
N GLY A 335 -22.89 -9.53 2.02
CA GLY A 335 -21.66 -10.12 2.54
C GLY A 335 -20.67 -9.04 3.00
N LEU A 336 -20.51 -7.96 2.22
CA LEU A 336 -19.65 -6.84 2.62
C LEU A 336 -20.14 -6.14 3.90
N GLU A 337 -21.43 -5.82 4.01
CA GLU A 337 -22.00 -5.24 5.24
C GLU A 337 -21.75 -6.14 6.44
N THR A 338 -21.89 -7.46 6.26
CA THR A 338 -21.64 -8.46 7.31
C THR A 338 -20.17 -8.50 7.69
N LEU A 339 -19.25 -8.44 6.72
CA LEU A 339 -17.82 -8.37 6.98
C LEU A 339 -17.44 -7.11 7.76
N LEU A 340 -17.93 -5.95 7.33
CA LEU A 340 -17.66 -4.68 7.98
C LEU A 340 -18.18 -4.66 9.43
N ARG A 341 -19.38 -5.18 9.69
CA ARG A 341 -19.89 -5.36 11.07
C ARG A 341 -18.95 -6.23 11.91
N ARG A 342 -18.43 -7.33 11.35
CA ARG A 342 -17.49 -8.21 12.06
C ARG A 342 -16.16 -7.51 12.36
N ILE A 343 -15.65 -6.67 11.44
CA ILE A 343 -14.46 -5.84 11.67
C ILE A 343 -14.74 -4.82 12.77
N GLU A 344 -15.86 -4.08 12.70
CA GLU A 344 -16.27 -3.08 13.70
C GLU A 344 -16.45 -3.68 15.11
N GLN A 345 -16.86 -4.94 15.20
CA GLN A 345 -17.00 -5.69 16.46
C GLN A 345 -15.70 -6.34 16.95
N GLY A 346 -14.61 -6.27 16.19
CA GLY A 346 -13.34 -6.93 16.51
C GLY A 346 -13.37 -8.46 16.35
N ALA A 347 -14.37 -9.01 15.66
CA ALA A 347 -14.49 -10.44 15.37
C ALA A 347 -13.58 -10.90 14.22
N VAL A 348 -13.00 -9.95 13.47
CA VAL A 348 -11.96 -10.18 12.46
C VAL A 348 -10.72 -9.43 12.92
N GLN A 349 -9.60 -10.14 13.00
CA GLN A 349 -8.31 -9.55 13.29
C GLN A 349 -7.85 -8.75 12.06
N CYS A 350 -7.49 -7.50 12.27
CA CYS A 350 -6.95 -6.62 11.23
C CYS A 350 -5.48 -6.35 11.53
N VAL A 351 -4.59 -6.66 10.59
CA VAL A 351 -3.15 -6.47 10.72
C VAL A 351 -2.68 -5.50 9.64
N ALA A 352 -1.91 -4.49 10.02
CA ALA A 352 -1.32 -3.53 9.10
C ALA A 352 0.20 -3.71 9.09
N VAL A 353 0.80 -3.90 7.92
CA VAL A 353 2.24 -4.14 7.76
C VAL A 353 2.76 -3.28 6.61
N ASP A 354 3.69 -2.37 6.92
CA ASP A 354 4.50 -1.71 5.91
C ASP A 354 5.69 -2.61 5.59
N THR A 355 5.80 -3.03 4.33
CA THR A 355 6.89 -3.88 3.83
C THR A 355 7.71 -3.10 2.82
N PRO A 356 9.04 -3.31 2.73
CA PRO A 356 9.82 -2.67 1.68
C PRO A 356 9.53 -3.29 0.31
N MET A 357 9.08 -4.54 0.25
CA MET A 357 8.78 -5.27 -0.98
C MET A 357 7.48 -6.06 -0.83
N PRO A 358 6.77 -6.34 -1.93
CA PRO A 358 5.56 -7.15 -1.89
C PRO A 358 5.81 -8.55 -1.34
N SER A 359 4.91 -9.01 -0.47
CA SER A 359 4.89 -10.38 0.03
C SER A 359 4.55 -11.38 -1.08
N PRO A 360 4.85 -12.69 -0.89
CA PRO A 360 4.44 -13.73 -1.82
C PRO A 360 2.94 -13.74 -2.14
N PHE A 361 2.09 -13.34 -1.19
CA PHE A 361 0.63 -13.29 -1.39
C PHE A 361 0.19 -12.20 -2.39
N CYS A 362 1.03 -11.20 -2.66
CA CYS A 362 0.74 -10.15 -3.64
C CYS A 362 0.88 -10.61 -5.10
N HIS A 363 1.43 -11.80 -5.36
CA HIS A 363 1.80 -12.21 -6.71
C HIS A 363 0.62 -12.22 -7.69
N GLU A 364 -0.53 -12.74 -7.27
CA GLU A 364 -1.73 -12.80 -8.10
C GLU A 364 -2.28 -11.39 -8.39
N ILE A 365 -2.43 -10.57 -7.36
CA ILE A 365 -3.11 -9.27 -7.47
C ILE A 365 -2.27 -8.23 -8.23
N LEU A 366 -0.93 -8.29 -8.14
CA LEU A 366 -0.04 -7.41 -8.92
C LEU A 366 -0.01 -7.79 -10.41
N ASN A 367 -0.20 -9.08 -10.71
CA ASN A 367 -0.32 -9.59 -12.07
C ASN A 367 -1.78 -9.79 -12.50
N ALA A 368 -2.71 -9.06 -11.87
CA ALA A 368 -4.13 -9.23 -12.11
C ALA A 368 -4.48 -9.13 -13.61
N ASN A 369 -5.44 -9.95 -14.00
CA ASN A 369 -5.97 -9.94 -15.36
C ASN A 369 -6.82 -8.67 -15.59
N PRO A 370 -6.98 -8.21 -16.84
CA PRO A 370 -7.71 -6.99 -17.15
C PRO A 370 -9.12 -6.88 -16.55
N TYR A 371 -9.84 -8.00 -16.44
CA TYR A 371 -11.20 -8.03 -15.88
C TYR A 371 -11.28 -7.79 -14.36
N ALA A 372 -10.14 -7.81 -13.65
CA ALA A 372 -10.06 -7.57 -12.21
C ALA A 372 -9.94 -6.08 -11.88
N TYR A 373 -9.61 -5.22 -12.85
CA TYR A 373 -9.51 -3.78 -12.63
C TYR A 373 -10.87 -3.15 -12.36
N LEU A 374 -10.88 -2.15 -11.49
CA LEU A 374 -12.08 -1.44 -11.06
C LEU A 374 -12.25 -0.09 -11.79
N ASP A 375 -11.29 0.29 -12.62
CA ASP A 375 -11.17 1.56 -13.31
C ASP A 375 -10.70 1.36 -14.75
N ASP A 376 -10.84 2.41 -15.57
CA ASP A 376 -10.58 2.38 -17.02
C ASP A 376 -9.13 2.70 -17.43
N ALA A 377 -8.17 2.73 -16.49
CA ALA A 377 -6.79 3.05 -16.88
C ALA A 377 -6.20 1.99 -17.84
N PRO A 378 -5.45 2.40 -18.88
CA PRO A 378 -4.77 1.46 -19.78
C PRO A 378 -3.85 0.49 -19.05
N LEU A 379 -3.60 -0.69 -19.64
CA LEU A 379 -2.78 -1.75 -19.02
C LEU A 379 -1.32 -1.34 -18.84
N GLU A 380 -0.80 -0.56 -19.78
CA GLU A 380 0.57 -0.08 -19.84
C GLU A 380 0.87 0.98 -18.76
N GLU A 381 -0.17 1.69 -18.31
CA GLU A 381 -0.09 2.74 -17.29
C GLU A 381 -0.36 2.21 -15.86
N ARG A 382 -0.51 0.89 -15.71
CA ARG A 382 -0.81 0.26 -14.42
C ARG A 382 0.42 0.23 -13.52
N ARG A 383 0.41 1.05 -12.47
CA ARG A 383 1.49 1.09 -11.46
C ARG A 383 1.68 -0.25 -10.74
N ALA A 384 0.59 -0.98 -10.48
CA ALA A 384 0.65 -2.29 -9.84
C ALA A 384 1.44 -3.33 -10.64
N ARG A 385 1.39 -3.28 -11.99
CA ARG A 385 2.14 -4.20 -12.86
C ARG A 385 3.62 -3.83 -13.01
N ALA A 386 3.97 -2.58 -12.75
CA ALA A 386 5.35 -2.12 -12.72
C ALA A 386 6.08 -2.54 -11.43
N VAL A 387 5.36 -3.11 -10.45
CA VAL A 387 5.99 -3.62 -9.23
C VAL A 387 6.79 -4.89 -9.56
N GLU A 388 8.10 -4.82 -9.33
CA GLU A 388 8.93 -6.01 -9.43
C GLU A 388 8.67 -6.99 -8.29
N MET A 389 8.41 -8.25 -8.68
CA MET A 389 8.29 -9.37 -7.76
C MET A 389 9.59 -10.16 -7.73
N ARG A 390 10.07 -10.52 -6.52
CA ARG A 390 11.21 -11.42 -6.39
C ARG A 390 10.84 -12.80 -6.93
N ARG A 391 11.67 -13.39 -7.79
CA ARG A 391 11.61 -14.85 -8.04
C ARG A 391 11.92 -15.51 -6.70
N SER A 392 10.99 -16.28 -6.15
CA SER A 392 11.10 -16.89 -4.82
C SER A 392 12.44 -17.62 -4.67
N LEU A 393 13.32 -17.09 -3.81
CA LEU A 393 14.56 -17.76 -3.41
C LEU A 393 14.23 -18.90 -2.42
N PRO A 394 15.11 -19.91 -2.29
CA PRO A 394 14.93 -21.03 -1.38
C PRO A 394 14.66 -20.58 0.07
N PRO A 395 13.89 -21.36 0.84
CA PRO A 395 13.49 -21.05 2.23
C PRO A 395 14.66 -20.86 3.22
N ASP A 396 15.90 -21.21 2.84
CA ASP A 396 17.10 -21.04 3.67
C ASP A 396 17.51 -19.57 3.87
N LEU A 397 17.01 -18.65 3.03
CA LEU A 397 17.18 -17.20 3.17
C LEU A 397 15.99 -16.50 3.85
N ALA A 398 15.04 -17.28 4.41
CA ALA A 398 13.75 -16.77 4.86
C ALA A 398 13.80 -15.77 6.04
N GLY A 399 14.86 -15.82 6.85
CA GLY A 399 15.04 -14.92 8.00
C GLY A 399 15.31 -13.46 7.62
N ASN A 400 15.72 -13.20 6.37
CA ASN A 400 16.01 -11.85 5.85
C ASN A 400 14.95 -11.37 4.85
N ILE A 401 13.78 -12.03 4.76
CA ILE A 401 12.73 -11.64 3.81
C ILE A 401 12.08 -10.35 4.30
N GLY A 402 12.52 -9.21 3.75
CA GLY A 402 11.97 -7.90 4.02
C GLY A 402 12.87 -6.96 4.83
N ALA A 403 14.09 -7.37 5.20
CA ALA A 403 15.07 -6.41 5.72
C ALA A 403 15.71 -5.63 4.56
N LEU A 404 15.87 -4.31 4.72
CA LEU A 404 16.63 -3.50 3.78
C LEU A 404 18.12 -3.84 3.88
N ASP A 405 18.87 -3.62 2.81
CA ASP A 405 20.31 -3.81 2.85
C ASP A 405 20.94 -2.83 3.84
N GLN A 406 21.69 -3.36 4.82
CA GLN A 406 22.33 -2.56 5.84
C GLN A 406 23.36 -1.60 5.25
N ALA A 407 24.01 -1.96 4.14
CA ALA A 407 24.92 -1.06 3.44
C ALA A 407 24.16 0.10 2.79
N ALA A 408 23.02 -0.18 2.14
CA ALA A 408 22.15 0.85 1.56
C ALA A 408 21.57 1.78 2.65
N ILE A 409 21.19 1.25 3.82
CA ILE A 409 20.76 2.08 4.96
C ILE A 409 21.87 3.03 5.38
N ALA A 410 23.10 2.50 5.56
CA ALA A 410 24.23 3.29 5.99
C ALA A 410 24.61 4.38 4.97
N GLU A 411 24.66 4.03 3.69
CA GLU A 411 24.95 4.95 2.59
C GLU A 411 23.95 6.11 2.54
N VAL A 412 22.65 5.84 2.57
CA VAL A 412 21.63 6.90 2.53
C VAL A 412 21.64 7.75 3.80
N ALA A 413 21.87 7.14 4.97
CA ALA A 413 21.96 7.88 6.22
C ALA A 413 23.18 8.81 6.22
N GLU A 414 24.32 8.36 5.69
CA GLU A 414 25.53 9.19 5.53
C GLU A 414 25.30 10.33 4.51
N GLU A 415 24.70 10.04 3.35
CA GLU A 415 24.38 11.04 2.33
C GLU A 415 23.33 12.06 2.77
N ALA A 416 22.40 11.66 3.64
CA ALA A 416 21.35 12.53 4.17
C ALA A 416 21.82 13.38 5.35
N TRP A 417 22.89 12.96 6.03
CA TRP A 417 23.47 13.71 7.13
C TRP A 417 24.11 15.01 6.62
N PRO A 418 23.89 16.18 7.26
CA PRO A 418 24.47 17.43 6.80
C PRO A 418 26.00 17.38 6.73
N VAL A 419 26.55 17.65 5.55
CA VAL A 419 27.99 17.83 5.34
C VAL A 419 28.32 19.29 5.62
N VAL A 420 29.13 19.53 6.65
CA VAL A 420 29.51 20.88 7.10
C VAL A 420 31.00 21.12 6.82
N ARG A 421 31.29 22.00 5.88
CA ARG A 421 32.66 22.36 5.45
C ARG A 421 33.04 23.79 5.82
N ASP A 422 32.07 24.62 6.13
CA ASP A 422 32.25 26.00 6.57
C ASP A 422 31.14 26.44 7.55
N ALA A 423 31.22 27.72 7.98
CA ALA A 423 30.26 28.29 8.92
C ALA A 423 28.85 28.45 8.32
N ASP A 424 28.72 28.67 7.00
CA ASP A 424 27.40 28.84 6.38
C ASP A 424 26.67 27.49 6.30
N GLU A 425 27.38 26.41 5.93
CA GLU A 425 26.82 25.05 5.95
C GLU A 425 26.43 24.59 7.37
N LEU A 426 27.20 24.99 8.40
CA LEU A 426 26.80 24.75 9.80
C LEU A 426 25.51 25.49 10.14
N HIS A 427 25.36 26.73 9.68
CA HIS A 427 24.15 27.50 9.91
C HIS A 427 22.92 26.83 9.29
N ASP A 428 23.04 26.38 8.04
CA ASP A 428 21.96 25.67 7.33
C ASP A 428 21.60 24.35 8.03
N ALA A 429 22.60 23.61 8.54
CA ALA A 429 22.38 22.40 9.33
C ALA A 429 21.60 22.72 10.63
N LEU A 430 21.95 23.80 11.34
CA LEU A 430 21.24 24.24 12.55
C LEU A 430 19.83 24.75 12.25
N LEU A 431 19.57 25.34 11.08
CA LEU A 431 18.23 25.76 10.66
C LEU A 431 17.29 24.59 10.38
N THR A 432 17.84 23.46 9.91
CA THR A 432 17.13 22.21 9.62
C THR A 432 16.94 21.39 10.90
N LEU A 433 18.01 21.09 11.62
CA LEU A 433 17.99 20.24 12.82
C LEU A 433 17.42 20.95 14.06
N ILE A 434 17.46 22.28 14.08
CA ILE A 434 16.96 23.20 15.13
C ILE A 434 17.71 23.11 16.47
N TRP A 435 17.91 21.88 16.97
CA TRP A 435 18.62 21.55 18.19
C TRP A 435 19.65 20.47 17.90
N VAL A 436 20.92 20.76 18.20
CA VAL A 436 22.03 19.80 18.03
C VAL A 436 22.82 19.69 19.33
N PRO A 437 22.68 18.59 20.09
CA PRO A 437 23.54 18.33 21.24
C PRO A 437 25.01 18.19 20.83
N GLU A 438 25.94 18.66 21.66
CA GLU A 438 27.38 18.73 21.35
C GLU A 438 27.99 17.36 20.99
N GLY A 439 27.41 16.26 21.50
CA GLY A 439 27.81 14.89 21.16
C GLY A 439 27.42 14.40 19.76
N GLN A 440 26.56 15.12 19.03
CA GLN A 440 26.05 14.69 17.72
C GLN A 440 26.74 15.40 16.54
N GLY A 441 27.60 16.37 16.80
CA GLY A 441 28.25 17.17 15.76
C GLY A 441 29.65 17.63 16.13
N SER A 442 30.40 16.86 16.92
CA SER A 442 31.72 17.25 17.45
C SER A 442 32.67 17.89 16.42
N ASP A 443 32.62 17.41 15.19
CA ASP A 443 33.47 17.89 14.09
C ASP A 443 33.07 19.29 13.60
N TRP A 444 31.81 19.70 13.81
CA TRP A 444 31.28 21.02 13.45
C TRP A 444 31.70 22.12 14.42
N ALA A 445 32.17 21.75 15.62
CA ALA A 445 32.54 22.71 16.67
C ALA A 445 33.60 23.73 16.21
N THR A 446 34.41 23.37 15.22
CA THR A 446 35.44 24.25 14.62
C THR A 446 34.84 25.48 13.93
N TYR A 447 33.63 25.39 13.38
CA TYR A 447 32.98 26.47 12.62
C TYR A 447 32.07 27.35 13.48
N LEU A 448 31.73 26.88 14.68
CA LEU A 448 30.83 27.55 15.61
C LEU A 448 31.30 28.96 16.05
N PRO A 449 32.60 29.22 16.33
CA PRO A 449 33.05 30.55 16.74
C PRO A 449 32.66 31.65 15.75
N ALA A 450 32.83 31.40 14.45
CA ALA A 450 32.48 32.35 13.39
C ALA A 450 30.98 32.70 13.39
N LEU A 451 30.10 31.72 13.63
CA LEU A 451 28.66 31.95 13.73
C LEU A 451 28.27 32.68 15.01
N THR A 452 28.92 32.36 16.14
CA THR A 452 28.65 33.04 17.41
C THR A 452 29.10 34.50 17.39
N GLU A 453 30.25 34.80 16.77
CA GLU A 453 30.76 36.18 16.59
C GLU A 453 29.84 36.99 15.66
N ALA A 454 29.31 36.35 14.60
CA ALA A 454 28.34 36.96 13.71
C ALA A 454 26.92 37.09 14.30
N GLY A 455 26.68 36.56 15.51
CA GLY A 455 25.36 36.56 16.15
C GLY A 455 24.32 35.65 15.47
N ARG A 456 24.76 34.67 14.68
CA ARG A 456 23.91 33.75 13.90
C ARG A 456 23.64 32.43 14.63
N ALA A 457 24.45 32.05 15.61
CA ALA A 457 24.22 30.88 16.44
C ALA A 457 24.58 31.16 17.91
N THR A 458 24.09 30.32 18.81
CA THR A 458 24.45 30.36 20.24
C THR A 458 24.61 28.96 20.80
N VAL A 459 25.38 28.86 21.87
CA VAL A 459 25.54 27.63 22.65
C VAL A 459 24.57 27.67 23.81
N LEU A 460 23.80 26.59 23.95
CA LEU A 460 22.89 26.38 25.05
C LEU A 460 23.54 25.48 26.08
N GLU A 461 23.48 25.88 27.35
CA GLU A 461 23.78 25.00 28.48
C GLU A 461 22.52 24.83 29.35
N ILE A 462 22.11 23.58 29.54
CA ILE A 462 20.91 23.20 30.28
C ILE A 462 21.38 22.50 31.56
N GLY A 463 21.13 23.12 32.72
CA GLY A 463 21.32 22.47 34.01
C GLY A 463 20.28 21.37 34.23
N LEU A 464 20.71 20.16 34.60
CA LEU A 464 19.79 19.06 34.92
C LEU A 464 19.20 19.29 36.33
N SER A 465 18.00 19.90 36.39
CA SER A 465 17.23 20.10 37.63
C SER A 465 16.09 19.09 37.75
N GLU A 466 15.63 18.79 38.97
CA GLU A 466 14.46 17.92 39.24
C GLU A 466 13.17 18.36 38.51
N THR A 467 13.11 19.61 38.05
CA THR A 467 11.96 20.22 37.35
C THR A 467 11.98 20.07 35.82
N THR A 468 13.11 19.71 35.22
CA THR A 468 13.20 19.48 33.78
C THR A 468 12.74 18.06 33.45
N ASN A 469 11.58 17.92 32.80
CA ASN A 469 11.11 16.66 32.20
C ASN A 469 12.07 16.24 31.06
N LEU A 470 13.24 15.71 31.41
CA LEU A 470 14.25 15.12 30.53
C LEU A 470 14.33 13.62 30.83
N ALA A 471 14.80 12.81 29.88
CA ALA A 471 14.77 11.36 30.00
C ALA A 471 15.53 10.85 31.26
N PRO A 472 14.98 9.90 32.04
CA PRO A 472 15.60 9.40 33.28
C PRO A 472 16.82 8.49 33.09
N HIS A 473 17.36 8.37 31.86
CA HIS A 473 18.48 7.49 31.52
C HIS A 473 19.79 8.21 31.19
N SER A 474 19.84 9.54 31.32
CA SER A 474 21.13 10.25 31.40
C SER A 474 21.88 9.72 32.61
N SER A 475 23.03 9.10 32.38
CA SER A 475 24.00 8.67 33.39
C SER A 475 24.05 9.63 34.59
N ARG A 476 24.11 9.11 35.81
CA ARG A 476 24.18 9.85 37.09
C ARG A 476 25.47 10.72 37.24
N LEU A 477 26.16 11.03 36.14
CA LEU A 477 27.48 11.67 36.08
C LEU A 477 27.54 12.90 35.17
N THR A 478 26.50 13.24 34.41
CA THR A 478 26.43 14.51 33.65
C THR A 478 25.49 15.48 34.36
N SER A 479 26.00 16.67 34.73
CA SER A 479 25.25 17.72 35.46
C SER A 479 24.62 18.78 34.55
N SER A 480 25.01 18.82 33.27
CA SER A 480 24.46 19.72 32.27
C SER A 480 24.48 19.09 30.87
N ILE A 481 23.54 19.51 30.02
CA ILE A 481 23.50 19.18 28.59
C ILE A 481 23.87 20.43 27.81
N ARG A 482 24.79 20.29 26.85
CA ARG A 482 25.26 21.39 26.00
C ARG A 482 24.94 21.12 24.55
N GLY A 483 24.52 22.15 23.81
CA GLY A 483 24.15 22.02 22.40
C GLY A 483 24.07 23.36 21.66
N TRP A 484 23.76 23.30 20.38
CA TRP A 484 23.84 24.43 19.45
C TRP A 484 22.50 24.72 18.79
N VAL A 485 22.26 26.01 18.55
CA VAL A 485 21.00 26.54 18.03
C VAL A 485 21.28 27.75 17.13
N ALA A 486 20.62 27.81 15.98
CA ALA A 486 20.61 29.00 15.12
C ALA A 486 19.75 30.11 15.74
N ALA A 487 20.18 31.37 15.61
CA ALA A 487 19.52 32.53 16.18
C ALA A 487 18.03 32.63 15.80
N GLU A 488 17.70 32.27 14.57
CA GLU A 488 16.36 32.28 13.98
C GLU A 488 15.43 31.23 14.59
N ARG A 489 15.97 30.18 15.21
CA ARG A 489 15.22 29.07 15.82
C ARG A 489 15.11 29.17 17.34
N LEU A 490 15.63 30.23 17.95
CA LEU A 490 15.63 30.42 19.41
C LEU A 490 14.24 30.33 20.05
N ALA A 491 13.19 30.80 19.37
CA ALA A 491 11.82 30.76 19.91
C ALA A 491 11.34 29.32 20.16
N LEU A 492 11.73 28.37 19.30
CA LEU A 492 11.40 26.95 19.46
C LEU A 492 12.13 26.33 20.66
N ILE A 493 13.38 26.74 20.89
CA ILE A 493 14.21 26.20 21.98
C ILE A 493 13.77 26.76 23.35
N ARG A 494 13.37 28.03 23.41
CA ARG A 494 12.85 28.63 24.65
C ARG A 494 11.58 27.96 25.16
N SER A 495 10.76 27.40 24.28
CA SER A 495 9.57 26.63 24.69
C SER A 495 9.94 25.27 25.31
N LEU A 496 11.07 24.70 24.90
CA LEU A 496 11.56 23.39 25.33
C LEU A 496 12.37 23.48 26.62
N PHE A 497 13.25 24.48 26.71
CA PHE A 497 14.15 24.70 27.83
C PHE A 497 14.05 26.16 28.31
N PRO A 498 13.04 26.48 29.14
CA PRO A 498 12.84 27.85 29.62
C PRO A 498 14.00 28.38 30.48
N ASP A 499 14.66 27.49 31.21
CA ASP A 499 15.73 27.82 32.18
C ASP A 499 17.14 27.76 31.57
N ALA A 500 17.25 27.59 30.25
CA ALA A 500 18.54 27.37 29.62
C ALA A 500 19.35 28.67 29.45
N GLU A 501 20.68 28.56 29.64
CA GLU A 501 21.60 29.69 29.49
C GLU A 501 22.17 29.73 28.06
N PHE A 502 22.10 30.90 27.43
CA PHE A 502 22.57 31.14 26.06
C PHE A 502 23.92 31.89 26.09
N ASN A 503 24.93 31.33 25.43
CA ASN A 503 26.26 31.91 25.34
C ASN A 503 26.79 31.87 23.89
N PRO A 504 26.93 33.02 23.20
CA PRO A 504 26.62 34.38 23.65
C PRO A 504 25.10 34.65 23.72
N ARG A 505 24.69 35.64 24.53
CA ARG A 505 23.30 36.11 24.55
C ARG A 505 22.98 36.83 23.24
N LEU A 506 21.96 36.36 22.53
CA LEU A 506 21.49 36.97 21.29
C LEU A 506 20.35 37.96 21.58
N GLU A 507 20.53 39.21 21.16
CA GLU A 507 19.53 40.29 21.27
C GLU A 507 18.75 40.44 19.95
N GLY A 508 17.44 40.75 20.00
CA GLY A 508 16.64 41.05 18.81
C GLY A 508 15.64 39.96 18.35
N PHE A 509 15.73 38.73 18.86
CA PHE A 509 14.82 37.62 18.52
C PHE A 509 13.66 37.43 19.50
N THR A 510 13.43 38.40 20.40
CA THR A 510 12.39 38.36 21.45
C THR A 510 10.99 38.70 20.95
N SER A 511 10.85 39.15 19.70
CA SER A 511 9.55 39.54 19.08
C SER A 511 8.84 38.38 18.39
N VAL A 512 9.49 37.22 18.23
CA VAL A 512 8.88 36.02 17.63
C VAL A 512 8.02 35.33 18.68
N PRO A 513 6.72 35.07 18.41
CA PRO A 513 5.87 34.32 19.33
C PRO A 513 6.49 32.96 19.64
N VAL A 514 6.63 32.63 20.94
CA VAL A 514 7.11 31.33 21.39
C VAL A 514 6.03 30.29 21.05
N PRO A 515 6.31 29.30 20.19
CA PRO A 515 5.34 28.27 19.86
C PRO A 515 5.06 27.38 21.06
N GLU A 516 3.96 26.62 20.99
CA GLU A 516 3.69 25.57 21.97
C GLU A 516 4.84 24.54 21.99
N ARG A 517 5.07 23.96 23.17
CA ARG A 517 6.15 22.99 23.38
C ARG A 517 6.06 21.81 22.41
N GLU A 518 4.85 21.29 22.20
CA GLU A 518 4.61 20.16 21.29
C GLU A 518 4.95 20.49 19.83
N ALA A 519 4.55 21.69 19.36
CA ALA A 519 4.90 22.16 18.02
C ALA A 519 6.42 22.33 17.83
N SER A 520 7.13 22.69 18.90
CA SER A 520 8.59 22.82 18.87
C SER A 520 9.30 21.46 18.80
N ILE A 521 8.80 20.46 19.54
CA ILE A 521 9.28 19.08 19.44
C ILE A 521 9.02 18.53 18.04
N LEU A 522 7.82 18.75 17.49
CA LEU A 522 7.45 18.30 16.15
C LEU A 522 8.44 18.82 15.09
N ALA A 523 8.78 20.12 15.13
CA ALA A 523 9.70 20.72 14.18
C ALA A 523 11.12 20.12 14.28
N ILE A 524 11.62 19.89 15.50
CA ILE A 524 12.92 19.23 15.72
C ILE A 524 12.90 17.81 15.19
N VAL A 525 11.88 17.03 15.57
CA VAL A 525 11.76 15.63 15.13
C VAL A 525 11.69 15.55 13.60
N GLN A 526 10.93 16.44 12.96
CA GLN A 526 10.86 16.50 11.50
C GLN A 526 12.25 16.69 10.87
N GLY A 527 12.98 17.73 11.28
CA GLY A 527 14.32 18.00 10.73
C GLY A 527 15.31 16.86 10.96
N TRP A 528 15.24 16.19 12.11
CA TRP A 528 16.08 15.03 12.40
C TRP A 528 15.71 13.79 11.59
N MET A 529 14.42 13.54 11.37
CA MET A 529 13.96 12.39 10.58
C MET A 529 14.40 12.49 9.12
N GLU A 530 14.49 13.71 8.57
CA GLU A 530 14.99 13.97 7.21
C GLU A 530 16.49 13.63 7.02
N CYS A 531 17.25 13.46 8.11
CA CYS A 531 18.70 13.27 8.08
C CYS A 531 19.20 11.96 8.73
N THR A 532 18.38 11.23 9.50
CA THR A 532 18.87 10.14 10.39
C THR A 532 18.76 8.73 9.77
N GLY A 533 17.81 8.50 8.86
CA GLY A 533 17.43 7.15 8.42
C GLY A 533 16.57 6.40 9.47
N PRO A 534 16.42 5.06 9.35
CA PRO A 534 15.61 4.26 10.28
C PRO A 534 16.10 4.34 11.73
N THR A 535 15.21 4.76 12.64
CA THR A 535 15.51 4.95 14.07
C THR A 535 14.30 4.61 14.95
N THR A 536 14.52 4.22 16.19
CA THR A 536 13.46 4.06 17.19
C THR A 536 13.20 5.38 17.92
N ALA A 537 12.00 5.52 18.50
CA ALA A 537 11.70 6.69 19.31
C ALA A 537 12.59 6.80 20.57
N GLY A 538 13.05 5.68 21.11
CA GLY A 538 14.03 5.64 22.21
C GLY A 538 15.38 6.19 21.78
N GLU A 539 15.91 5.72 20.64
CA GLU A 539 17.19 6.21 20.10
C GLU A 539 17.13 7.72 19.81
N LEU A 540 16.04 8.22 19.21
CA LEU A 540 15.90 9.64 18.91
C LEU A 540 15.74 10.48 20.20
N ALA A 541 15.01 9.97 21.19
CA ALA A 541 14.87 10.60 22.50
C ALA A 541 16.21 10.73 23.23
N ASP A 542 17.05 9.68 23.20
CA ASP A 542 18.38 9.69 23.79
C ASP A 542 19.32 10.66 23.06
N ARG A 543 19.27 10.71 21.73
CA ARG A 543 20.07 11.65 20.92
C ARG A 543 19.72 13.11 21.16
N LEU A 544 18.43 13.42 21.30
CA LEU A 544 17.94 14.80 21.49
C LEU A 544 17.89 15.22 22.96
N HIS A 545 18.06 14.27 23.87
CA HIS A 545 17.78 14.41 25.30
C HIS A 545 16.36 14.89 25.60
N LEU A 546 15.37 14.39 24.87
CA LEU A 546 13.95 14.73 25.07
C LEU A 546 13.16 13.52 25.62
N PRO A 547 12.00 13.73 26.28
CA PRO A 547 11.17 12.61 26.73
C PRO A 547 10.71 11.73 25.57
N THR A 548 10.91 10.41 25.69
CA THR A 548 10.48 9.43 24.67
C THR A 548 8.99 9.53 24.35
N GLN A 549 8.14 9.82 25.34
CA GLN A 549 6.70 10.01 25.10
C GLN A 549 6.41 11.19 24.17
N ALA A 550 7.14 12.30 24.33
CA ALA A 550 6.94 13.48 23.49
C ALA A 550 7.46 13.27 22.06
N ILE A 551 8.58 12.55 21.92
CA ILE A 551 9.09 12.11 20.61
C ILE A 551 8.08 11.18 19.92
N ASN A 552 7.51 10.21 20.64
CA ASN A 552 6.46 9.34 20.12
C ASN A 552 5.24 10.11 19.62
N THR A 553 4.75 11.10 20.40
CA THR A 553 3.62 11.94 19.97
C THR A 553 3.94 12.70 18.68
N ALA A 554 5.15 13.28 18.57
CA ALA A 554 5.58 13.96 17.36
C ALA A 554 5.68 13.02 16.16
N LEU A 555 6.27 11.83 16.32
CA LEU A 555 6.37 10.81 15.26
C LEU A 555 4.99 10.34 14.78
N LEU A 556 4.03 10.12 15.70
CA LEU A 556 2.65 9.78 15.35
C LEU A 556 1.96 10.90 14.56
N GLN A 557 2.23 12.16 14.91
CA GLN A 557 1.72 13.30 14.15
C GLN A 557 2.36 13.38 12.75
N LEU A 558 3.67 13.15 12.62
CA LEU A 558 4.35 13.10 11.33
C LEU A 558 3.89 11.93 10.46
N GLU A 559 3.56 10.77 11.06
CA GLU A 559 2.95 9.62 10.36
C GLU A 559 1.56 9.97 9.83
N SER A 560 0.75 10.67 10.64
CA SER A 560 -0.58 11.14 10.20
C SER A 560 -0.52 12.13 9.03
N GLN A 561 0.58 12.88 8.93
CA GLN A 561 0.90 13.78 7.81
C GLN A 561 1.65 13.07 6.67
N GLY A 562 2.09 11.85 6.91
CA GLY A 562 2.75 11.02 5.92
C GLY A 562 4.21 11.24 5.64
N GLN A 563 4.89 11.98 6.51
CA GLN A 563 6.30 12.29 6.35
C GLN A 563 7.18 11.12 6.78
N VAL A 564 6.77 10.40 7.83
CA VAL A 564 7.47 9.21 8.33
C VAL A 564 6.62 7.96 8.21
N LEU A 565 7.29 6.82 8.05
CA LEU A 565 6.69 5.49 8.02
C LEU A 565 7.20 4.67 9.18
N ARG A 566 6.32 3.80 9.70
CA ARG A 566 6.56 2.97 10.87
C ARG A 566 6.71 1.52 10.45
N GLY A 567 7.75 0.84 10.92
CA GLY A 567 8.03 -0.53 10.50
C GLY A 567 9.23 -1.16 11.19
N ARG A 568 9.72 -2.25 10.60
CA ARG A 568 11.01 -2.87 10.94
C ARG A 568 11.86 -2.84 9.68
N PHE A 569 12.85 -1.96 9.66
CA PHE A 569 13.65 -1.67 8.47
C PHE A 569 15.05 -2.27 8.58
N ARG A 570 15.63 -2.28 9.79
CA ARG A 570 16.92 -2.92 10.09
C ARG A 570 16.74 -4.42 10.42
N PRO A 571 17.67 -5.31 10.04
CA PRO A 571 17.62 -6.73 10.39
C PRO A 571 17.81 -6.99 11.90
N ASP A 572 17.17 -8.04 12.42
CA ASP A 572 17.20 -8.40 13.84
C ASP A 572 18.64 -8.58 14.36
N GLY A 573 19.02 -7.78 15.35
CA GLY A 573 20.37 -7.82 15.96
C GLY A 573 21.40 -6.89 15.31
N ALA A 574 21.05 -6.16 14.26
CA ALA A 574 21.86 -5.03 13.80
C ALA A 574 21.86 -3.95 14.89
N ARG A 575 22.94 -3.88 15.68
CA ARG A 575 23.23 -2.66 16.42
C ARG A 575 23.32 -1.53 15.40
N PRO A 576 22.78 -0.34 15.71
CA PRO A 576 22.80 0.79 14.81
C PRO A 576 24.21 0.99 14.24
N ALA A 577 24.30 1.44 13.00
CA ALA A 577 25.49 2.11 12.52
C ALA A 577 25.67 3.37 13.38
N SER A 578 26.30 3.21 14.55
CA SER A 578 27.02 4.32 15.16
C SER A 578 28.10 4.66 14.15
N VAL A 579 28.05 5.86 13.59
CA VAL A 579 29.27 6.49 13.08
C VAL A 579 30.30 6.32 14.19
N ALA A 580 31.37 5.56 13.91
CA ALA A 580 32.18 4.93 14.94
C ALA A 580 32.85 5.97 15.83
N PHE A 581 32.36 6.14 17.05
CA PHE A 581 33.05 6.85 18.12
C PHE A 581 33.05 5.95 19.36
N GLY A 582 34.25 5.51 19.75
CA GLY A 582 34.45 4.36 20.61
C GLY A 582 34.10 4.59 22.08
N ALA A 583 33.45 3.59 22.68
CA ALA A 583 33.70 3.17 24.06
C ALA A 583 33.15 1.73 24.27
N SER A 584 33.98 0.88 24.86
CA SER A 584 33.80 -0.53 25.14
C SER A 584 33.13 -0.81 26.50
N ASP A 585 32.54 -2.00 26.60
CA ASP A 585 32.07 -2.73 27.80
C ASP A 585 30.86 -2.19 28.57
N PHE A 586 29.82 -3.02 28.74
CA PHE A 586 29.32 -3.53 30.03
C PHE A 586 28.13 -4.47 29.79
N GLY A 587 28.15 -5.64 30.44
CA GLY A 587 27.13 -6.68 30.36
C GLY A 587 26.28 -6.81 31.63
N GLU A 588 25.09 -7.37 31.40
CA GLU A 588 24.18 -8.16 32.26
C GLU A 588 23.51 -7.58 33.53
N LEU A 589 22.32 -8.17 33.80
CA LEU A 589 21.34 -8.01 34.92
C LEU A 589 20.17 -7.04 34.60
N SER A 590 18.88 -7.37 34.67
CA SER A 590 18.15 -8.51 35.26
C SER A 590 16.74 -8.64 34.67
N ARG A 591 16.25 -9.90 34.62
CA ARG A 591 14.85 -10.32 34.43
C ARG A 591 13.99 -9.99 35.67
N ALA A 592 12.77 -9.49 35.47
CA ALA A 592 11.52 -10.00 36.08
C ALA A 592 10.31 -9.09 35.76
N VAL A 593 9.16 -9.75 35.50
CA VAL A 593 7.75 -9.30 35.48
C VAL A 593 7.10 -9.53 34.11
N ALA A 594 6.55 -10.73 33.97
CA ALA A 594 5.80 -11.19 32.80
C ALA A 594 4.29 -11.10 33.11
N MET A 595 3.61 -10.12 32.52
CA MET A 595 2.20 -10.19 32.08
C MET A 595 1.74 -8.95 31.28
N ASP A 596 2.52 -7.86 31.25
CA ASP A 596 2.31 -6.67 30.38
C ASP A 596 3.24 -6.63 29.14
N ALA A 597 3.99 -7.71 28.88
CA ALA A 597 5.17 -7.66 28.02
C ALA A 597 4.87 -7.54 26.52
N ARG A 598 3.68 -7.89 26.00
CA ARG A 598 3.48 -7.90 24.54
C ARG A 598 3.43 -6.50 23.93
N ASP A 599 2.71 -5.55 24.53
CA ASP A 599 2.64 -4.16 24.04
C ASP A 599 3.95 -3.39 24.29
N ALA A 600 4.65 -3.68 25.39
CA ALA A 600 5.91 -3.03 25.73
C ALA A 600 7.12 -3.53 24.91
N THR A 601 7.07 -4.78 24.40
CA THR A 601 8.13 -5.32 23.53
C THR A 601 7.99 -4.82 22.09
N ASP A 602 6.75 -4.64 21.62
CA ASP A 602 6.50 -4.11 20.27
C ASP A 602 6.96 -2.65 20.15
N ALA A 603 6.71 -1.83 21.17
CA ALA A 603 7.17 -0.43 21.23
C ALA A 603 8.71 -0.26 21.24
N LYS A 604 9.47 -1.28 21.67
CA LYS A 604 10.94 -1.26 21.67
C LYS A 604 11.57 -1.72 20.34
N THR A 605 10.81 -2.37 19.48
CA THR A 605 11.28 -2.89 18.18
C THR A 605 10.74 -2.08 16.99
N GLN A 606 9.91 -1.07 17.27
CA GLN A 606 9.25 -0.27 16.26
C GLN A 606 10.14 0.88 15.81
N GLU A 607 10.47 0.88 14.52
CA GLU A 607 11.31 1.88 13.88
C GLU A 607 10.48 2.86 13.06
N TRP A 608 11.04 4.04 12.89
CA TRP A 608 10.50 5.15 12.13
C TRP A 608 11.54 5.57 11.11
N CYS A 609 11.12 5.87 9.88
CA CYS A 609 12.00 6.39 8.84
C CYS A 609 11.27 7.45 8.04
N ASP A 610 11.97 8.52 7.64
CA ASP A 610 11.45 9.46 6.66
C ASP A 610 11.14 8.74 5.35
N ARG A 611 10.00 9.07 4.75
CA ARG A 611 9.49 8.41 3.54
C ARG A 611 10.46 8.53 2.36
N ARG A 612 11.08 9.69 2.15
CA ARG A 612 11.99 9.94 1.02
C ARG A 612 13.30 9.18 1.20
N LEU A 613 13.84 9.18 2.42
CA LEU A 613 15.01 8.37 2.75
C LEU A 613 14.71 6.88 2.55
N LEU A 614 13.57 6.40 3.03
CA LEU A 614 13.17 5.01 2.89
C LEU A 614 13.06 4.58 1.42
N ALA A 615 12.47 5.43 0.57
CA ALA A 615 12.39 5.19 -0.87
C ALA A 615 13.78 5.18 -1.56
N ARG A 616 14.74 5.99 -1.10
CA ARG A 616 16.14 5.94 -1.57
C ARG A 616 16.83 4.64 -1.16
N ILE A 617 16.74 4.28 0.12
CA ILE A 617 17.32 3.03 0.67
C ILE A 617 16.77 1.84 -0.10
N HIS A 618 15.47 1.84 -0.37
CA HIS A 618 14.80 0.80 -1.14
C HIS A 618 15.35 0.69 -2.57
N ARG A 619 15.47 1.80 -3.30
CA ARG A 619 16.04 1.81 -4.66
C ARG A 619 17.48 1.30 -4.70
N LEU A 620 18.32 1.69 -3.74
CA LEU A 620 19.69 1.19 -3.65
C LEU A 620 19.73 -0.31 -3.31
N THR A 621 18.89 -0.75 -2.37
CA THR A 621 18.76 -2.18 -2.00
C THR A 621 18.39 -3.01 -3.22
N ILE A 622 17.40 -2.57 -4.02
CA ILE A 622 17.03 -3.23 -5.28
C ILE A 622 18.21 -3.23 -6.26
N GLY A 623 18.87 -2.09 -6.45
CA GLY A 623 20.00 -1.97 -7.37
C GLY A 623 21.20 -2.86 -7.02
N THR A 624 21.48 -3.06 -5.74
CA THR A 624 22.51 -4.01 -5.27
C THR A 624 22.10 -5.44 -5.54
N LEU A 625 20.86 -5.81 -5.18
CA LEU A 625 20.33 -7.16 -5.42
C LEU A 625 20.26 -7.52 -6.91
N ARG A 626 19.99 -6.56 -7.80
CA ARG A 626 20.02 -6.76 -9.26
C ARG A 626 21.42 -7.17 -9.72
N ARG A 627 22.46 -6.48 -9.24
CA ARG A 627 23.87 -6.76 -9.57
C ARG A 627 24.32 -8.15 -9.11
N GLU A 628 23.73 -8.69 -8.04
CA GLU A 628 24.05 -10.04 -7.55
C GLU A 628 23.41 -11.16 -8.38
N ILE A 629 22.34 -10.87 -9.14
CA ILE A 629 21.55 -11.85 -9.91
C ILE A 629 21.86 -11.77 -11.41
N GLU A 630 22.52 -10.71 -11.89
CA GLU A 630 22.98 -10.62 -13.28
C GLU A 630 23.98 -11.76 -13.59
N PRO A 631 23.73 -12.58 -14.63
CA PRO A 631 24.66 -13.62 -15.03
C PRO A 631 25.95 -12.96 -15.55
N VAL A 632 27.08 -13.27 -14.90
CA VAL A 632 28.44 -12.91 -15.35
C VAL A 632 28.81 -13.62 -16.64
#